data_AF-A0A7W0ZRT4-F1
#
_entry.id   AF-A0A7W0ZRT4-F1
#
_cell.length_a   1.000
_cell.length_b   1.000
_cell.length_c   1.000
_cell.angle_alpha   90.00
_cell.angle_beta   90.00
_cell.angle_gamma   90.00
#
_symmetry.space_group_name_H-M   'P 1'
#
loop_
_entity.id
_entity.type
_entity.pdbx_description
1 polymer ?
#
loop_
_entity_poly.entity_id
_entity_poly.type
_entity_poly.pdbx_seq_one_letter_code
_entity_poly.pdbx_strand_id
1 'polypeptide(L)'
;MARLLCGMVAIFVSVACASPGTDEPDGPDAPPDPDGGDVTQVPPQGRTAVGAWLADGHYLAWACEPQPHAARPPGAHGTNRVCSNAALSASVAGTYPLGAASVKEIYSGGSISGYAVSRKVTAGTGAASWYWYEAFGTSVVADGIAAGGCAGCHAGAPRDNVFTHVQ
;
A
#
# COMPACT_ATOMS: atom_id res chain seq x y z
N MET A 1 47.02 55.56 7.20
CA MET A 1 48.26 55.18 7.91
C MET A 1 48.36 53.66 7.89
N ALA A 2 49.39 53.15 7.23
CA ALA A 2 49.58 51.74 6.89
C ALA A 2 50.27 50.97 8.02
N ARG A 3 49.85 49.72 8.23
CA ARG A 3 50.58 48.59 8.83
C ARG A 3 49.86 47.32 8.39
N LEU A 4 50.45 46.19 8.06
CA LEU A 4 51.78 45.77 7.61
C LEU A 4 51.52 44.31 7.13
N LEU A 5 52.00 43.93 5.96
CA LEU A 5 51.96 42.53 5.48
C LEU A 5 52.95 41.67 6.28
N CYS A 6 52.55 40.46 6.64
CA CYS A 6 53.38 39.25 6.82
C CYS A 6 52.38 38.08 6.93
N GLY A 7 52.21 37.14 6.00
CA GLY A 7 53.18 36.44 5.19
C GLY A 7 53.33 35.03 5.77
N MET A 8 52.63 34.04 5.20
CA MET A 8 53.18 32.72 4.83
C MET A 8 52.10 31.75 4.36
N VAL A 9 52.42 31.14 3.23
CA VAL A 9 51.77 30.02 2.56
C VAL A 9 52.07 28.73 3.35
N ALA A 10 51.07 27.87 3.53
CA ALA A 10 51.29 26.44 3.73
C ALA A 10 50.27 25.66 2.91
N ILE A 11 50.71 25.21 1.74
CA ILE A 11 50.06 24.20 0.91
C ILE A 11 50.27 22.87 1.62
N PHE A 12 49.18 22.23 2.06
CA PHE A 12 49.18 20.80 2.39
C PHE A 12 48.45 20.05 1.28
N VAL A 13 49.23 19.52 0.34
CA VAL A 13 48.83 18.36 -0.47
C VAL A 13 49.13 17.14 0.38
N SER A 14 48.12 16.31 0.65
CA SER A 14 48.36 14.95 1.10
C SER A 14 47.23 14.01 0.71
N VAL A 15 47.59 13.16 -0.26
CA VAL A 15 47.34 11.71 -0.33
C VAL A 15 45.88 11.25 -0.38
N ALA A 16 45.47 10.88 -1.59
CA ALA A 16 44.43 9.90 -1.80
C ALA A 16 44.91 8.52 -1.29
N CYS A 17 44.12 7.91 -0.40
CA CYS A 17 44.10 6.48 -0.20
C CYS A 17 42.71 5.98 -0.64
N ALA A 18 42.64 5.44 -1.85
CA ALA A 18 41.57 4.53 -2.23
C ALA A 18 41.92 3.14 -1.68
N SER A 19 40.96 2.50 -1.01
CA SER A 19 40.92 1.05 -0.78
C SER A 19 39.53 0.63 -0.28
N PRO A 20 39.16 -0.66 -0.45
CA PRO A 20 37.84 -1.10 -0.90
C PRO A 20 36.92 -1.53 0.23
N GLY A 21 35.69 -1.89 -0.15
CA GLY A 21 34.51 -1.92 0.69
C GLY A 21 34.52 -2.85 1.90
N THR A 22 33.54 -2.59 2.74
CA THR A 22 32.81 -3.62 3.47
C THR A 22 31.35 -3.44 3.11
N ASP A 23 30.86 -4.32 2.23
CA ASP A 23 29.45 -4.71 2.22
C ASP A 23 29.11 -5.14 3.65
N GLU A 24 28.46 -4.26 4.41
CA GLU A 24 27.89 -4.62 5.69
C GLU A 24 26.47 -5.14 5.40
N PRO A 25 26.11 -6.36 5.84
CA PRO A 25 24.83 -6.94 5.53
C PRO A 25 23.72 -6.14 6.20
N ASP A 26 22.76 -5.70 5.38
CA ASP A 26 21.52 -5.06 5.81
C ASP A 26 20.91 -5.84 6.99
N GLY A 27 20.91 -5.20 8.16
CA GLY A 27 20.04 -5.60 9.27
C GLY A 27 18.58 -5.47 8.85
N PRO A 28 17.61 -6.05 9.60
CA PRO A 28 16.22 -5.98 9.22
C PRO A 28 15.72 -4.53 9.40
N ASP A 29 15.78 -3.77 8.32
CA ASP A 29 15.24 -2.41 8.25
C ASP A 29 13.75 -2.41 8.59
N ALA A 30 13.39 -1.46 9.44
CA ALA A 30 12.01 -1.10 9.73
C ALA A 30 11.26 -0.71 8.43
N PRO A 31 9.92 -0.91 8.37
CA PRO A 31 9.18 -0.90 7.11
C PRO A 31 9.19 0.48 6.42
N PRO A 32 9.23 0.53 5.07
CA PRO A 32 9.18 1.78 4.32
C PRO A 32 7.86 2.55 4.48
N ASP A 33 7.97 3.88 4.28
CA ASP A 33 7.00 4.97 4.46
C ASP A 33 5.51 4.64 4.18
N PRO A 34 4.55 5.20 4.95
CA PRO A 34 3.12 4.99 4.74
C PRO A 34 2.59 5.46 3.38
N ASP A 35 3.34 6.27 2.61
CA ASP A 35 2.97 6.74 1.26
C ASP A 35 4.09 6.58 0.20
N GLY A 36 5.21 5.91 0.53
CA GLY A 36 6.41 5.83 -0.33
C GLY A 36 6.51 4.60 -1.23
N GLY A 37 5.44 3.81 -1.33
CA GLY A 37 5.40 2.64 -2.22
C GLY A 37 5.27 3.01 -3.69
N ASP A 38 5.54 2.07 -4.59
CA ASP A 38 5.21 2.23 -6.02
C ASP A 38 3.72 2.59 -6.15
N VAL A 39 3.44 3.83 -6.58
CA VAL A 39 2.08 4.36 -6.72
C VAL A 39 1.24 3.53 -7.68
N THR A 40 1.85 2.74 -8.56
CA THR A 40 1.09 1.84 -9.44
C THR A 40 0.64 0.56 -8.72
N GLN A 41 1.21 0.23 -7.55
CA GLN A 41 0.94 -1.01 -6.80
C GLN A 41 0.35 -0.77 -5.41
N VAL A 42 0.66 0.36 -4.78
CA VAL A 42 0.33 0.61 -3.38
C VAL A 42 -0.57 1.84 -3.30
N PRO A 43 -1.87 1.66 -3.00
CA PRO A 43 -2.76 2.80 -2.84
C PRO A 43 -2.34 3.63 -1.61
N PRO A 44 -2.43 4.96 -1.68
CA PRO A 44 -2.15 5.82 -0.54
C PRO A 44 -3.19 5.63 0.57
N GLN A 45 -2.99 6.29 1.71
CA GLN A 45 -4.00 6.33 2.78
C GLN A 45 -4.73 7.67 2.78
N GLY A 46 -5.93 7.70 3.36
CA GLY A 46 -6.75 8.90 3.46
C GLY A 46 -7.62 9.14 2.24
N ARG A 47 -8.87 9.54 2.48
CA ARG A 47 -9.93 9.77 1.49
C ARG A 47 -9.47 10.55 0.27
N THR A 48 -8.83 11.69 0.46
CA THR A 48 -8.47 12.58 -0.65
C THR A 48 -7.46 11.92 -1.57
N ALA A 49 -6.42 11.30 -0.98
CA ALA A 49 -5.37 10.64 -1.75
C ALA A 49 -5.88 9.37 -2.42
N VAL A 50 -6.64 8.53 -1.70
CA VAL A 50 -7.26 7.33 -2.28
C VAL A 50 -8.22 7.68 -3.41
N GLY A 51 -9.02 8.74 -3.24
CA GLY A 51 -9.95 9.21 -4.27
C GLY A 51 -9.24 9.65 -5.55
N ALA A 52 -8.16 10.43 -5.43
CA ALA A 52 -7.34 10.82 -6.58
C ALA A 52 -6.70 9.61 -7.26
N TRP A 53 -6.09 8.73 -6.47
CA TRP A 53 -5.45 7.51 -6.96
C TRP A 53 -6.41 6.55 -7.68
N LEU A 54 -7.64 6.40 -7.16
CA LEU A 54 -8.69 5.62 -7.82
C LEU A 54 -9.14 6.25 -9.13
N ALA A 55 -9.20 7.58 -9.20
CA ALA A 55 -9.53 8.31 -10.42
C ALA A 55 -8.45 8.18 -11.50
N ASP A 56 -7.18 8.10 -11.10
CA ASP A 56 -6.04 7.83 -12.00
C ASP A 56 -6.04 6.38 -12.52
N GLY A 57 -6.79 5.48 -11.88
CA GLY A 57 -7.09 4.15 -12.41
C GLY A 57 -5.92 3.17 -12.40
N HIS A 58 -4.88 3.40 -11.59
CA HIS A 58 -3.69 2.55 -11.54
C HIS A 58 -4.01 1.05 -11.33
N TYR A 59 -5.02 0.74 -10.52
CA TYR A 59 -5.45 -0.63 -10.24
C TYR A 59 -6.00 -1.38 -11.46
N LEU A 60 -6.39 -0.68 -12.53
CA LEU A 60 -6.92 -1.32 -13.73
C LEU A 60 -5.84 -2.11 -14.50
N ALA A 61 -4.56 -1.83 -14.24
CA ALA A 61 -3.44 -2.62 -14.74
C ALA A 61 -3.17 -3.89 -13.92
N TRP A 62 -3.87 -4.10 -12.80
CA TRP A 62 -3.70 -5.27 -11.94
C TRP A 62 -4.48 -6.48 -12.45
N ALA A 63 -4.25 -7.63 -11.80
CA ALA A 63 -5.09 -8.79 -12.00
C ALA A 63 -6.48 -8.52 -11.41
N CYS A 64 -7.48 -8.41 -12.29
CA CYS A 64 -8.88 -8.22 -11.91
C CYS A 64 -9.72 -9.43 -12.29
N GLU A 65 -10.79 -9.65 -11.53
CA GLU A 65 -11.86 -10.53 -11.96
C GLU A 65 -12.41 -10.08 -13.32
N PRO A 66 -12.78 -11.01 -14.21
CA PRO A 66 -13.08 -10.67 -15.60
C PRO A 66 -14.38 -9.88 -15.76
N GLN A 67 -15.33 -10.02 -14.83
CA GLN A 67 -16.64 -9.36 -14.85
C GLN A 67 -17.15 -9.13 -13.43
N PRO A 68 -18.00 -8.10 -13.20
CA PRO A 68 -18.72 -7.96 -11.95
C PRO A 68 -19.66 -9.15 -11.70
N HIS A 69 -19.78 -9.55 -10.45
CA HIS A 69 -20.66 -10.64 -10.04
C HIS A 69 -21.31 -10.35 -8.69
N ALA A 70 -22.38 -11.07 -8.36
CA ALA A 70 -22.98 -11.01 -7.04
C ALA A 70 -21.96 -11.41 -5.96
N ALA A 71 -22.00 -10.76 -4.80
CA ALA A 71 -21.20 -11.18 -3.65
C ALA A 71 -21.44 -12.67 -3.33
N ARG A 72 -20.34 -13.39 -3.07
CA ARG A 72 -20.36 -14.81 -2.73
C ARG A 72 -20.25 -14.94 -1.21
N PRO A 73 -20.93 -15.90 -0.54
CA PRO A 73 -20.87 -16.03 0.91
C PRO A 73 -19.43 -16.16 1.45
N PRO A 74 -19.09 -15.53 2.59
CA PRO A 74 -19.91 -14.66 3.45
C PRO A 74 -19.94 -13.19 2.97
N GLY A 75 -19.49 -12.93 1.75
CA GLY A 75 -19.25 -11.59 1.20
C GLY A 75 -20.47 -10.68 1.21
N ALA A 76 -20.20 -9.42 1.55
CA ALA A 76 -21.11 -8.28 1.46
C ALA A 76 -20.79 -7.42 0.22
N HIS A 77 -21.39 -6.22 0.16
CA HIS A 77 -21.14 -5.19 -0.86
C HIS A 77 -21.75 -5.46 -2.25
N GLY A 78 -22.88 -6.19 -2.33
CA GLY A 78 -23.70 -6.29 -3.55
C GLY A 78 -22.97 -6.86 -4.76
N THR A 79 -23.30 -6.38 -5.96
CA THR A 79 -22.56 -6.72 -7.19
C THR A 79 -21.20 -6.05 -7.16
N ASN A 80 -20.12 -6.80 -7.32
CA ASN A 80 -18.76 -6.27 -7.24
C ASN A 80 -17.78 -6.99 -8.16
N ARG A 81 -16.64 -6.35 -8.39
CA ARG A 81 -15.47 -6.88 -9.10
C ARG A 81 -14.22 -6.51 -8.30
N VAL A 82 -13.31 -7.46 -8.11
CA VAL A 82 -12.09 -7.26 -7.32
C VAL A 82 -10.85 -7.28 -8.20
N CYS A 83 -9.95 -6.34 -7.95
CA CYS A 83 -8.60 -6.26 -8.51
C CYS A 83 -7.58 -6.41 -7.39
N SER A 84 -6.51 -7.16 -7.64
CA SER A 84 -5.49 -7.51 -6.65
C SER A 84 -4.11 -7.16 -7.19
N ASN A 85 -3.32 -6.42 -6.42
CA ASN A 85 -1.97 -6.03 -6.85
C ASN A 85 -1.02 -7.24 -6.92
N ALA A 86 0.19 -7.01 -7.43
CA ALA A 86 1.16 -8.09 -7.60
C ALA A 86 1.53 -8.76 -6.27
N ALA A 87 1.70 -7.96 -5.20
CA ALA A 87 2.07 -8.45 -3.88
C ALA A 87 0.99 -9.36 -3.26
N LEU A 88 -0.29 -9.02 -3.41
CA LEU A 88 -1.40 -9.86 -2.96
C LEU A 88 -1.50 -11.14 -3.81
N SER A 89 -1.41 -11.01 -5.13
CA SER A 89 -1.60 -12.10 -6.09
C SER A 89 -0.48 -13.15 -6.05
N ALA A 90 0.77 -12.74 -5.85
CA ALA A 90 1.91 -13.63 -5.79
C ALA A 90 2.04 -14.38 -4.46
N SER A 91 1.29 -13.98 -3.42
CA SER A 91 1.43 -14.51 -2.08
C SER A 91 0.67 -15.82 -1.89
N VAL A 92 1.38 -16.92 -1.64
CA VAL A 92 0.79 -18.27 -1.57
C VAL A 92 0.48 -18.79 -0.16
N ALA A 93 1.11 -18.26 0.89
CA ALA A 93 0.91 -18.71 2.27
C ALA A 93 1.33 -17.65 3.31
N GLY A 94 0.90 -17.83 4.57
CA GLY A 94 1.25 -16.94 5.68
C GLY A 94 0.54 -15.59 5.64
N THR A 95 1.03 -14.62 6.41
CA THR A 95 0.55 -13.22 6.33
C THR A 95 0.85 -12.63 4.97
N TYR A 96 -0.02 -11.74 4.50
CA TYR A 96 0.25 -11.01 3.28
C TYR A 96 1.42 -10.03 3.49
N PRO A 97 2.27 -9.82 2.47
CA PRO A 97 3.39 -8.90 2.56
C PRO A 97 2.91 -7.45 2.69
N LEU A 98 3.77 -6.60 3.25
CA LEU A 98 3.55 -5.15 3.27
C LEU A 98 3.25 -4.64 1.86
N GLY A 99 2.26 -3.75 1.74
CA GLY A 99 1.82 -3.22 0.45
C GLY A 99 0.89 -4.13 -0.33
N ALA A 100 0.61 -5.37 0.11
CA ALA A 100 -0.46 -6.17 -0.49
C ALA A 100 -1.78 -5.42 -0.42
N ALA A 101 -2.46 -5.30 -1.56
CA ALA A 101 -3.64 -4.46 -1.68
C ALA A 101 -4.66 -5.02 -2.66
N SER A 102 -5.93 -4.66 -2.43
CA SER A 102 -7.01 -4.90 -3.38
C SER A 102 -7.91 -3.69 -3.52
N VAL A 103 -8.51 -3.56 -4.70
CA VAL A 103 -9.59 -2.63 -5.00
C VAL A 103 -10.82 -3.45 -5.34
N LYS A 104 -11.94 -3.17 -4.67
CA LYS A 104 -13.25 -3.70 -4.99
C LYS A 104 -14.08 -2.57 -5.61
N GLU A 105 -14.43 -2.74 -6.88
CA GLU A 105 -15.44 -1.95 -7.56
C GLU A 105 -16.82 -2.46 -7.10
N ILE A 106 -17.67 -1.58 -6.60
CA ILE A 106 -19.04 -1.90 -6.17
C ILE A 106 -20.01 -1.30 -7.16
N TYR A 107 -20.96 -2.10 -7.65
CA TYR A 107 -21.85 -1.74 -8.75
C TYR A 107 -23.30 -1.57 -8.29
N SER A 108 -23.98 -0.58 -8.90
CA SER A 108 -25.43 -0.40 -8.85
C SER A 108 -25.94 0.03 -10.22
N GLY A 109 -27.00 -0.59 -10.71
CA GLY A 109 -27.55 -0.28 -12.04
C GLY A 109 -26.56 -0.48 -13.19
N GLY A 110 -25.59 -1.40 -13.05
CA GLY A 110 -24.55 -1.66 -14.06
C GLY A 110 -23.39 -0.67 -14.09
N SER A 111 -23.39 0.36 -13.24
CA SER A 111 -22.31 1.34 -13.10
C SER A 111 -21.62 1.20 -11.75
N ILE A 112 -20.35 1.59 -11.66
CA ILE A 112 -19.64 1.66 -10.38
C ILE A 112 -20.32 2.73 -9.51
N SER A 113 -20.84 2.34 -8.35
CA SER A 113 -21.47 3.20 -7.35
C SER A 113 -20.55 3.49 -6.16
N GLY A 114 -19.49 2.71 -5.99
CA GLY A 114 -18.54 2.89 -4.90
C GLY A 114 -17.28 2.04 -5.06
N TYR A 115 -16.34 2.29 -4.17
CA TYR A 115 -15.08 1.56 -4.09
C TYR A 115 -14.81 1.16 -2.65
N ALA A 116 -14.22 -0.03 -2.47
CA ALA A 116 -13.51 -0.38 -1.25
C ALA A 116 -12.06 -0.70 -1.56
N VAL A 117 -11.14 -0.30 -0.69
CA VAL A 117 -9.71 -0.55 -0.80
C VAL A 117 -9.21 -1.14 0.50
N SER A 118 -8.41 -2.20 0.40
CA SER A 118 -7.64 -2.71 1.53
C SER A 118 -6.16 -2.66 1.20
N ARG A 119 -5.34 -2.33 2.21
CA ARG A 119 -3.88 -2.31 2.08
C ARG A 119 -3.23 -2.83 3.36
N LYS A 120 -2.30 -3.76 3.20
CA LYS A 120 -1.38 -4.16 4.27
C LYS A 120 -0.40 -3.02 4.52
N VAL A 121 -0.45 -2.42 5.71
CA VAL A 121 0.35 -1.23 6.07
C VAL A 121 1.44 -1.52 7.09
N THR A 122 1.40 -2.69 7.73
CA THR A 122 2.43 -3.13 8.69
C THR A 122 2.53 -4.64 8.63
N ALA A 123 3.70 -5.19 8.95
CA ALA A 123 3.86 -6.64 9.11
C ALA A 123 3.00 -7.17 10.28
N GLY A 124 2.79 -8.48 10.31
CA GLY A 124 2.03 -9.16 11.38
C GLY A 124 0.62 -9.54 10.96
N THR A 125 -0.20 -9.95 11.92
CA THR A 125 -1.57 -10.44 11.71
C THR A 125 -2.60 -9.45 12.24
N GLY A 126 -3.87 -9.64 11.85
CA GLY A 126 -5.00 -8.95 12.47
C GLY A 126 -5.24 -7.54 11.96
N ALA A 127 -6.33 -6.94 12.41
CA ALA A 127 -6.89 -5.69 11.86
C ALA A 127 -5.93 -4.49 11.88
N ALA A 128 -5.07 -4.37 12.89
CA ALA A 128 -4.12 -3.27 13.03
C ALA A 128 -3.05 -3.23 11.93
N SER A 129 -2.85 -4.34 11.22
CA SER A 129 -1.93 -4.42 10.08
C SER A 129 -2.54 -3.96 8.75
N TRP A 130 -3.83 -3.59 8.74
CA TRP A 130 -4.61 -3.29 7.54
C TRP A 130 -5.25 -1.91 7.60
N TYR A 131 -5.04 -1.13 6.53
CA TYR A 131 -5.82 0.05 6.19
C TYR A 131 -7.05 -0.36 5.38
N TRP A 132 -8.17 0.28 5.66
CA TRP A 132 -9.44 0.08 4.97
C TRP A 132 -10.02 1.42 4.54
N TYR A 133 -10.49 1.46 3.30
CA TYR A 133 -11.27 2.56 2.76
C TYR A 133 -12.53 2.01 2.10
N GLU A 134 -13.68 2.66 2.29
CA GLU A 134 -14.88 2.40 1.51
C GLU A 134 -15.67 3.70 1.34
N ALA A 135 -16.11 3.97 0.11
CA ALA A 135 -16.93 5.13 -0.19
C ALA A 135 -17.92 4.87 -1.34
N PHE A 136 -19.08 5.51 -1.25
CA PHE A 136 -20.11 5.55 -2.28
C PHE A 136 -20.33 7.01 -2.71
N GLY A 137 -19.87 7.36 -3.92
CA GLY A 137 -19.78 8.75 -4.34
C GLY A 137 -18.95 9.59 -3.34
N THR A 138 -19.56 10.62 -2.76
CA THR A 138 -18.91 11.50 -1.76
C THR A 138 -19.05 11.02 -0.32
N SER A 139 -19.77 9.93 -0.06
CA SER A 139 -20.02 9.41 1.28
C SER A 139 -18.97 8.36 1.64
N VAL A 140 -18.14 8.66 2.64
CA VAL A 140 -17.12 7.74 3.17
C VAL A 140 -17.73 6.90 4.28
N VAL A 141 -17.61 5.58 4.15
CA VAL A 141 -18.04 4.57 5.12
C VAL A 141 -16.89 4.18 6.04
N ALA A 142 -15.68 4.05 5.48
CA ALA A 142 -14.46 3.75 6.21
C ALA A 142 -13.27 4.48 5.60
N ASP A 143 -12.35 4.91 6.44
CA ASP A 143 -11.05 5.47 6.08
C ASP A 143 -10.15 5.37 7.31
N GLY A 144 -9.29 4.34 7.36
CA GLY A 144 -8.31 4.21 8.41
C GLY A 144 -7.83 2.79 8.72
N ILE A 145 -6.85 2.72 9.61
CA ILE A 145 -6.31 1.45 10.12
C ILE A 145 -7.34 0.77 11.03
N ALA A 146 -7.50 -0.55 10.87
CA ALA A 146 -8.40 -1.36 11.68
C ALA A 146 -9.85 -0.83 11.74
N ALA A 147 -10.35 -0.17 10.68
CA ALA A 147 -11.70 0.38 10.63
C ALA A 147 -12.74 -0.67 11.02
N GLY A 148 -13.44 -0.46 12.15
CA GLY A 148 -14.09 -1.53 12.91
C GLY A 148 -15.09 -2.40 12.14
N GLY A 149 -15.91 -1.80 11.26
CA GLY A 149 -16.85 -2.55 10.43
C GLY A 149 -16.16 -3.47 9.41
N CYS A 150 -15.10 -2.98 8.77
CA CYS A 150 -14.29 -3.73 7.83
C CYS A 150 -13.48 -4.80 8.57
N ALA A 151 -12.71 -4.38 9.58
CA ALA A 151 -11.88 -5.22 10.41
C ALA A 151 -12.65 -6.38 11.05
N GLY A 152 -13.83 -6.12 11.62
CA GLY A 152 -14.63 -7.14 12.28
C GLY A 152 -15.14 -8.22 11.32
N CYS A 153 -15.63 -7.83 10.14
CA CYS A 153 -16.08 -8.80 9.13
C CYS A 153 -14.90 -9.56 8.51
N HIS A 154 -13.82 -8.84 8.18
CA HIS A 154 -12.64 -9.42 7.56
C HIS A 154 -11.83 -10.31 8.51
N ALA A 155 -11.96 -10.16 9.83
CA ALA A 155 -11.38 -11.11 10.78
C ALA A 155 -11.86 -12.56 10.57
N GLY A 156 -13.03 -12.76 9.94
CA GLY A 156 -13.55 -14.08 9.56
C GLY A 156 -12.94 -14.68 8.29
N ALA A 157 -12.02 -13.97 7.63
CA ALA A 157 -11.35 -14.47 6.43
C ALA A 157 -10.42 -15.66 6.76
N PRO A 158 -10.30 -16.64 5.83
CA PRO A 158 -9.47 -17.82 6.06
C PRO A 158 -7.98 -17.49 6.16
N ARG A 159 -7.55 -16.33 5.65
CA ARG A 159 -6.15 -15.91 5.64
C ARG A 159 -6.03 -14.41 5.83
N ASP A 160 -5.43 -14.01 6.95
CA ASP A 160 -4.95 -12.66 7.23
C ASP A 160 -5.87 -11.53 6.72
N ASN A 161 -7.15 -11.59 7.09
CA ASN A 161 -8.17 -10.58 6.78
C ASN A 161 -8.53 -10.44 5.28
N VAL A 162 -8.13 -11.36 4.42
CA VAL A 162 -8.45 -11.34 2.99
C VAL A 162 -9.25 -12.57 2.60
N PHE A 163 -10.46 -12.35 2.07
CA PHE A 163 -11.23 -13.39 1.41
C PHE A 163 -10.71 -13.58 -0.01
N THR A 164 -9.70 -14.41 -0.19
CA THR A 164 -9.37 -14.93 -1.51
C THR A 164 -10.29 -16.08 -1.82
N HIS A 165 -11.06 -15.98 -2.91
CA HIS A 165 -11.73 -17.16 -3.44
C HIS A 165 -10.67 -18.16 -3.88
N VAL A 166 -10.42 -19.18 -3.05
CA VAL A 166 -9.94 -20.47 -3.56
C VAL A 166 -11.03 -20.97 -4.50
N GLN A 167 -10.69 -21.05 -5.78
CA GLN A 167 -11.54 -21.66 -6.80
C GLN A 167 -11.84 -23.12 -6.43
#